data_AF-A0A8B5WUP7-F1
#
_entry.id   AF-A0A8B5WUP7-F1
#
_cell.length_a   1.000
_cell.length_b   1.000
_cell.length_c   1.000
_cell.angle_alpha   90.00
_cell.angle_beta   90.00
_cell.angle_gamma   90.00
#
_symmetry.space_group_name_H-M   'P 1'
#
loop_
_entity.id
_entity.type
_entity.pdbx_description
1 polymer ?
#
loop_
_entity_poly.entity_id
_entity_poly.type
_entity_poly.pdbx_seq_one_letter_code
_entity_poly.pdbx_strand_id
1 'polypeptide(L)'
;MTKKIVTLLIVLALVAGNLVAQSAAGGRARATTPASYNLTVRSNVANATLLINDEQQRVTRYPHTVSLTEGTYTIVVRAQGYQDFRTTVNLTSNQTVTASLQSSAYTLRVNSNVREAEIFVNNQRKGTGTHQESLAAGTYNIRVTAQGYSDFTTTVNLNSNQTVTANLQQVTFNLRVNTNVRTATIYVDGDQMGTGSYAGSMPQGTYNVRVAAEGYEDFSTTVNLNSNQVVTANLRQAMSGVSLLFPSSMFAPGLNDPLGQIEVYIDGDRINNPNRIQTGSPPRQGFELQIRPGRRRVRIVSGAFVFETDFVFHPLRTYTIDPSFSLNVREQ
;
A
#
# COMPACT_ATOMS: atom_id res chain seq x y z
N MET A 1 36.35 44.70 -20.75
CA MET A 1 36.27 43.75 -21.88
C MET A 1 35.17 44.21 -22.81
N THR A 2 35.60 44.89 -23.87
CA THR A 2 34.80 45.80 -24.69
C THR A 2 34.22 45.03 -25.88
N LYS A 3 32.89 44.91 -25.95
CA LYS A 3 32.19 44.29 -27.10
C LYS A 3 32.18 45.28 -28.26
N LYS A 4 32.86 44.91 -29.36
CA LYS A 4 32.83 45.61 -30.64
C LYS A 4 31.45 45.42 -31.29
N ILE A 5 30.70 46.51 -31.40
CA ILE A 5 29.52 46.64 -32.25
C ILE A 5 30.03 47.06 -33.63
N VAL A 6 29.78 46.23 -34.64
CA VAL A 6 30.05 46.57 -36.04
C VAL A 6 28.75 47.12 -36.62
N THR A 7 28.69 48.44 -36.75
CA THR A 7 27.63 49.19 -37.41
C THR A 7 27.81 49.08 -38.93
N LEU A 8 26.81 48.57 -39.64
CA LEU A 8 26.81 48.53 -41.11
C LEU A 8 26.00 49.72 -41.64
N LEU A 9 26.67 50.54 -42.48
CA LEU A 9 26.12 51.71 -43.16
C LEU A 9 24.97 51.33 -44.11
N ILE A 10 23.87 52.08 -44.04
CA ILE A 10 22.82 52.13 -45.06
C ILE A 10 23.10 53.37 -45.91
N VAL A 11 23.38 53.18 -47.20
CA VAL A 11 23.46 54.26 -48.19
C VAL A 11 22.11 54.34 -48.91
N LEU A 12 21.38 55.44 -48.68
CA LEU A 12 20.13 55.77 -49.35
C LEU A 12 20.46 56.70 -50.53
N ALA A 13 20.38 56.20 -51.76
CA ALA A 13 20.49 57.01 -52.97
C ALA A 13 19.11 57.16 -53.59
N LEU A 14 18.51 58.34 -53.42
CA LEU A 14 17.35 58.80 -54.18
C LEU A 14 17.83 59.27 -55.55
N VAL A 15 17.35 58.65 -56.62
CA VAL A 15 17.44 59.20 -57.98
C VAL A 15 16.06 59.15 -58.61
N ALA A 16 15.48 60.33 -58.82
CA ALA A 16 14.30 60.51 -59.67
C ALA A 16 14.76 60.64 -61.13
N GLY A 17 14.06 59.98 -62.05
CA GLY A 17 14.35 60.07 -63.49
C GLY A 17 13.26 59.45 -64.36
N ASN A 18 12.38 60.32 -64.85
CA ASN A 18 11.60 60.33 -66.10
C ASN A 18 11.22 59.00 -66.81
N LEU A 19 9.90 58.86 -67.02
CA LEU A 19 9.32 58.10 -68.12
C LEU A 19 9.75 58.71 -69.46
N VAL A 20 10.29 57.87 -70.36
CA VAL A 20 10.13 58.00 -71.81
C VAL A 20 9.99 56.59 -72.37
N ALA A 21 8.86 56.32 -73.03
CA ALA A 21 8.65 55.12 -73.82
C ALA A 21 9.40 55.23 -75.15
N GLN A 22 10.25 54.25 -75.48
CA GLN A 22 10.77 54.06 -76.84
C GLN A 22 10.78 52.57 -77.21
N SER A 23 10.46 52.37 -78.48
CA SER A 23 10.08 51.14 -79.18
C SER A 23 11.15 50.04 -79.26
N ALA A 24 10.65 48.82 -79.40
CA ALA A 24 11.39 47.59 -79.60
C ALA A 24 12.42 47.62 -80.74
N ALA A 25 13.61 47.08 -80.47
CA ALA A 25 14.49 46.45 -81.45
C ALA A 25 15.02 45.15 -80.83
N GLY A 26 14.58 44.02 -81.38
CA GLY A 26 14.86 42.69 -80.87
C GLY A 26 16.31 42.27 -81.08
N GLY A 27 17.09 42.29 -80.00
CA GLY A 27 18.23 41.40 -79.80
C GLY A 27 17.79 40.29 -78.86
N ARG A 28 17.63 39.05 -79.36
CA ARG A 28 17.38 37.87 -78.51
C ARG A 28 18.63 37.59 -77.68
N ALA A 29 18.77 38.27 -76.54
CA ALA A 29 19.52 37.73 -75.43
C ALA A 29 18.85 36.40 -75.06
N ARG A 30 19.56 35.29 -75.29
CA ARG A 30 19.15 33.96 -74.84
C ARG A 30 19.01 34.06 -73.33
N ALA A 31 17.78 34.22 -72.83
CA ALA A 31 17.49 34.05 -71.43
C ALA A 31 17.98 32.65 -71.06
N THR A 32 19.10 32.58 -70.35
CA THR A 32 19.56 31.34 -69.75
C THR A 32 18.53 31.00 -68.68
N THR A 33 17.57 30.15 -69.03
CA THR A 33 16.68 29.53 -68.05
C THR A 33 17.56 28.97 -66.93
N PRO A 34 17.34 29.37 -65.66
CA PRO A 34 18.15 28.85 -64.56
C PRO A 34 18.14 27.33 -64.63
N ALA A 35 19.32 26.71 -64.59
CA ALA A 35 19.40 25.26 -64.57
C ALA A 35 18.60 24.75 -63.37
N SER A 36 17.75 23.74 -63.57
CA SER A 36 17.01 23.11 -62.48
C SER A 36 17.61 21.75 -62.18
N TYR A 37 17.75 21.46 -60.90
CA TYR A 37 18.33 20.23 -60.40
C TYR A 37 17.38 19.59 -59.39
N ASN A 38 17.45 18.27 -59.31
CA ASN A 38 16.69 17.49 -58.35
C ASN A 38 17.44 17.42 -57.02
N LEU A 39 16.81 17.93 -55.96
CA LEU A 39 17.22 17.68 -54.59
C LEU A 39 16.40 16.53 -54.03
N THR A 40 17.06 15.42 -53.71
CA THR A 40 16.44 14.27 -53.04
C THR A 40 16.78 14.28 -51.56
N VAL A 41 15.79 14.36 -50.68
CA VAL A 41 15.97 14.27 -49.23
C VAL A 41 15.57 12.88 -48.77
N ARG A 42 16.45 12.22 -48.02
CA ARG A 42 16.20 10.97 -47.29
C ARG A 42 16.10 11.26 -45.80
N SER A 43 15.19 10.62 -45.09
CA SER A 43 15.11 10.66 -43.63
C SER A 43 14.96 9.25 -43.08
N ASN A 44 15.58 8.98 -41.93
CA ASN A 44 15.36 7.78 -41.14
C ASN A 44 14.00 7.78 -40.40
N VAL A 45 13.31 8.92 -40.33
CA VAL A 45 11.99 9.06 -39.70
C VAL A 45 10.93 9.31 -40.77
N ALA A 46 10.03 8.34 -40.98
CA ALA A 46 9.08 8.35 -42.11
C ALA A 46 8.13 9.56 -42.12
N ASN A 47 7.73 10.05 -40.95
CA ASN A 47 6.77 11.15 -40.78
C ASN A 47 7.44 12.49 -40.45
N ALA A 48 8.72 12.65 -40.77
CA ALA A 48 9.40 13.92 -40.53
C ALA A 48 8.85 15.05 -41.42
N THR A 49 8.83 16.26 -40.89
CA THR A 49 8.52 17.49 -41.63
C THR A 49 9.79 18.00 -42.30
N LEU A 50 9.74 18.25 -43.61
CA LEU A 50 10.80 18.90 -44.38
C LEU A 50 10.50 20.39 -44.54
N LEU A 51 11.47 21.25 -44.24
CA LEU A 51 11.46 22.66 -44.59
C LEU A 51 12.65 22.96 -45.52
N ILE A 52 12.40 23.77 -46.55
CA ILE A 52 13.41 24.29 -47.48
C ILE A 52 13.32 25.81 -47.41
N ASN A 53 14.39 26.48 -47.00
CA ASN A 53 14.42 27.92 -46.72
C ASN A 53 13.27 28.36 -45.78
N ASP A 54 13.07 27.58 -44.72
CA ASP A 54 12.00 27.76 -43.72
C ASP A 54 10.55 27.57 -44.26
N GLU A 55 10.38 27.21 -45.54
CA GLU A 55 9.09 26.84 -46.12
C GLU A 55 8.84 25.34 -46.02
N GLN A 56 7.76 24.96 -45.33
CA GLN A 56 7.37 23.56 -45.15
C GLN A 56 6.91 22.93 -46.47
N GLN A 57 7.53 21.80 -46.81
CA GLN A 57 7.18 21.00 -47.97
C GLN A 57 6.05 20.01 -47.64
N ARG A 58 5.18 19.73 -48.61
CA ARG A 58 4.18 18.66 -48.51
C ARG A 58 4.81 17.31 -48.80
N VAL A 59 5.35 16.67 -47.78
CA VAL A 59 5.96 15.34 -47.88
C VAL A 59 4.94 14.26 -47.52
N THR A 60 4.72 13.30 -48.42
CA THR A 60 3.89 12.11 -48.15
C THR A 60 4.71 10.88 -47.76
N ARG A 61 5.98 10.82 -48.17
CA ARG A 61 6.94 9.75 -47.83
C ARG A 61 8.38 10.20 -48.14
N TYR A 62 9.35 9.57 -47.48
CA TYR A 62 10.78 9.66 -47.84
C TYR A 62 11.25 8.40 -48.60
N PRO A 63 12.23 8.51 -49.53
CA PRO A 63 12.83 9.75 -50.02
C PRO A 63 11.83 10.67 -50.72
N HIS A 64 12.03 11.98 -50.58
CA HIS A 64 11.24 13.02 -51.24
C HIS A 64 12.15 13.80 -52.19
N THR A 65 11.74 13.98 -53.43
CA THR A 65 12.51 14.71 -54.45
C THR A 65 11.75 15.95 -54.89
N VAL A 66 12.43 17.08 -54.93
CA VAL A 66 11.89 18.36 -55.43
C VAL A 66 12.85 18.93 -56.48
N SER A 67 12.31 19.49 -57.57
CA SER A 67 13.12 20.21 -58.57
C SER A 67 13.20 21.68 -58.18
N LEU A 68 14.43 22.16 -58.00
CA LEU A 68 14.73 23.53 -57.60
C LEU A 68 15.66 24.15 -58.63
N THR A 69 15.67 25.48 -58.74
CA THR A 69 16.67 26.18 -59.55
C THR A 69 18.06 26.06 -58.91
N GLU A 70 19.11 26.28 -59.69
CA GLU A 70 20.46 26.43 -59.17
C GLU A 70 20.50 27.50 -58.07
N GLY A 71 21.11 27.17 -56.92
CA GLY A 71 21.17 28.08 -55.79
C GLY A 71 21.47 27.40 -54.45
N THR A 72 21.53 28.21 -53.39
CA THR A 72 21.78 27.73 -52.02
C THR A 72 20.47 27.57 -51.24
N TYR A 73 20.29 26.42 -50.62
CA TYR A 73 19.08 26.06 -49.87
C TYR A 73 19.42 25.62 -48.45
N THR A 74 18.67 26.11 -47.46
CA THR A 74 18.71 25.60 -46.09
C THR A 74 17.66 24.51 -45.94
N ILE A 75 18.09 23.31 -45.57
CA ILE A 75 17.25 22.12 -45.40
C ILE A 75 17.12 21.85 -43.91
N VAL A 76 15.88 21.81 -43.41
CA VAL A 76 15.57 21.40 -42.04
C VAL A 76 14.64 20.19 -42.08
N VAL A 77 15.01 19.13 -41.38
CA VAL A 77 14.13 17.95 -41.19
C VAL A 77 13.82 17.84 -39.71
N ARG A 78 12.54 17.94 -39.36
CA ARG A 78 12.02 17.91 -37.99
C ARG A 78 11.16 16.68 -37.77
N ALA A 79 11.25 16.07 -36.61
CA ALA A 79 10.28 15.07 -36.19
C ALA A 79 10.05 15.18 -34.68
N GLN A 80 8.81 14.93 -34.25
CA GLN A 80 8.49 14.91 -32.81
C GLN A 80 9.37 13.89 -32.10
N GLY A 81 10.06 14.33 -31.06
CA GLY A 81 10.94 13.48 -30.25
C GLY A 81 12.33 13.26 -30.82
N TYR A 82 12.74 14.04 -31.82
CA TYR A 82 14.08 14.02 -32.38
C TYR A 82 14.69 15.42 -32.36
N GLN A 83 16.03 15.47 -32.42
CA GLN A 83 16.76 16.71 -32.70
C GLN A 83 16.59 17.10 -34.16
N ASP A 84 16.36 18.39 -34.42
CA ASP A 84 16.26 18.94 -35.77
C ASP A 84 17.56 18.70 -36.55
N PHE A 85 17.46 18.10 -37.73
CA PHE A 85 18.58 18.06 -38.68
C PHE A 85 18.55 19.33 -39.53
N ARG A 86 19.64 20.11 -39.52
CA ARG A 86 19.78 21.33 -40.33
C ARG A 86 21.06 21.30 -41.15
N THR A 87 20.95 21.56 -42.45
CA THR A 87 22.11 21.68 -43.33
C THR A 87 21.86 22.71 -44.44
N THR A 88 22.93 23.17 -45.07
CA THR A 88 22.86 24.08 -46.21
C THR A 88 23.47 23.38 -47.43
N VAL A 89 22.75 23.43 -48.54
CA VAL A 89 23.11 22.75 -49.79
C VAL A 89 23.29 23.80 -50.88
N ASN A 90 24.44 23.79 -51.56
CA ASN A 90 24.63 24.55 -52.80
C ASN A 90 24.33 23.63 -53.98
N LEU A 91 23.17 23.85 -54.61
CA LEU A 91 22.59 22.97 -55.61
C LEU A 91 23.05 23.37 -57.02
N THR A 92 24.19 22.83 -57.45
CA THR A 92 24.77 23.03 -58.80
C THR A 92 24.64 21.78 -59.69
N SER A 93 24.06 20.70 -59.16
CA SER A 93 23.79 19.43 -59.83
C SER A 93 22.72 18.67 -59.04
N ASN A 94 22.22 17.55 -59.57
CA ASN A 94 21.32 16.67 -58.80
C ASN A 94 22.04 16.17 -57.53
N GLN A 95 21.44 16.39 -56.36
CA GLN A 95 22.06 16.04 -55.08
C GLN A 95 21.09 15.28 -54.18
N THR A 96 21.67 14.49 -53.27
CA THR A 96 20.92 13.81 -52.23
C THR A 96 21.40 14.23 -50.84
N VAL A 97 20.48 14.66 -50.00
CA VAL A 97 20.71 14.92 -48.57
C VAL A 97 20.13 13.77 -47.76
N THR A 98 20.92 13.19 -46.86
CA THR A 98 20.44 12.17 -45.92
C THR A 98 20.40 12.75 -44.52
N ALA A 99 19.19 13.00 -44.02
CA ALA A 99 18.94 13.47 -42.66
C ALA A 99 18.79 12.26 -41.71
N SER A 100 19.79 12.05 -40.86
CA SER A 100 19.76 11.02 -39.82
C SER A 100 19.43 11.66 -38.46
N LEU A 101 18.15 11.74 -38.13
CA LEU A 101 17.65 12.36 -36.91
C LEU A 101 17.99 11.49 -35.69
N GLN A 102 18.47 12.14 -34.62
CA GLN A 102 18.78 11.51 -33.33
C GLN A 102 17.62 11.72 -32.36
N SER A 103 17.22 10.68 -31.61
CA SER A 103 16.13 10.77 -30.64
C SER A 103 16.50 11.71 -29.49
N SER A 104 15.59 12.61 -29.14
CA SER A 104 15.70 13.41 -27.93
C SER A 104 15.38 12.54 -26.71
N ALA A 105 16.27 12.55 -25.71
CA ALA A 105 16.07 11.89 -24.44
C ALA A 105 15.89 12.93 -23.32
N TYR A 106 14.91 12.69 -22.45
CA TYR A 106 14.57 13.54 -21.33
C TYR A 106 14.50 12.72 -20.05
N THR A 107 14.85 13.35 -18.94
CA THR A 107 14.73 12.72 -17.62
C THR A 107 13.29 12.79 -17.15
N LEU A 108 12.69 11.63 -16.89
CA LEU A 108 11.47 11.51 -16.11
C LEU A 108 11.85 11.15 -14.68
N ARG A 109 11.44 11.98 -13.72
CA ARG A 109 11.52 11.69 -12.30
C ARG A 109 10.11 11.44 -11.75
N VAL A 110 9.95 10.38 -10.97
CA VAL A 110 8.71 10.07 -10.26
C VAL A 110 9.03 9.98 -8.77
N ASN A 111 8.37 10.81 -7.96
CA ASN A 111 8.48 10.80 -6.50
C ASN A 111 7.16 10.30 -5.90
N SER A 112 7.22 9.52 -4.84
CA SER A 112 6.08 9.10 -4.03
C SER A 112 6.22 9.62 -2.59
N ASN A 113 5.11 10.01 -1.98
CA ASN A 113 5.06 10.28 -0.53
C ASN A 113 5.21 9.00 0.33
N VAL A 114 5.03 7.82 -0.27
CA VAL A 114 5.17 6.52 0.41
C VAL A 114 6.46 5.84 -0.06
N ARG A 115 7.40 5.60 0.87
CA ARG A 115 8.76 5.10 0.58
C ARG A 115 8.76 3.75 -0.14
N GLU A 116 7.86 2.86 0.22
CA GLU A 116 7.77 1.50 -0.34
C GLU A 116 6.89 1.40 -1.58
N ALA A 117 6.28 2.51 -2.02
CA ALA A 117 5.39 2.49 -3.17
C ALA A 117 6.13 2.10 -4.44
N GLU A 118 5.60 1.14 -5.17
CA GLU A 118 6.13 0.64 -6.42
C GLU A 118 5.75 1.58 -7.57
N ILE A 119 6.75 1.97 -8.35
CA ILE A 119 6.59 2.85 -9.51
C ILE A 119 6.63 2.01 -10.79
N PHE A 120 5.61 2.21 -11.63
CA PHE A 120 5.47 1.59 -12.93
C PHE A 120 5.45 2.65 -14.02
N VAL A 121 6.18 2.40 -15.10
CA VAL A 121 6.15 3.20 -16.34
C VAL A 121 5.76 2.25 -17.46
N ASN A 122 4.64 2.53 -18.14
CA ASN A 122 4.03 1.65 -19.15
C ASN A 122 3.88 0.20 -18.66
N ASN A 123 3.34 0.04 -17.44
CA ASN A 123 3.15 -1.25 -16.75
C ASN A 123 4.43 -2.02 -16.42
N GLN A 124 5.62 -1.47 -16.66
CA GLN A 124 6.89 -2.06 -16.25
C GLN A 124 7.31 -1.49 -14.90
N ARG A 125 7.59 -2.35 -13.92
CA ARG A 125 8.09 -1.96 -12.60
C ARG A 125 9.50 -1.37 -12.73
N LYS A 126 9.71 -0.18 -12.16
CA LYS A 126 10.97 0.57 -12.27
C LYS A 126 11.72 0.70 -10.95
N GLY A 127 11.01 0.74 -9.82
CA GLY A 127 11.61 0.91 -8.50
C GLY A 127 10.57 1.25 -7.44
N THR A 128 11.04 1.74 -6.28
CA THR A 128 10.18 2.14 -5.16
C THR A 128 10.51 3.54 -4.65
N GLY A 129 9.52 4.26 -4.13
CA GLY A 129 9.69 5.56 -3.48
C GLY A 129 10.03 6.70 -4.45
N THR A 130 11.27 6.76 -4.93
CA THR A 130 11.71 7.72 -5.96
C THR A 130 12.45 6.98 -7.06
N HIS A 131 12.07 7.25 -8.31
CA HIS A 131 12.70 6.69 -9.50
C HIS A 131 13.00 7.79 -10.50
N GLN A 132 14.12 7.69 -11.21
CA GLN A 132 14.43 8.53 -12.35
C GLN A 132 15.03 7.70 -13.47
N GLU A 133 14.60 7.97 -14.70
CA GLU A 133 15.18 7.37 -15.91
C GLU A 133 15.20 8.36 -17.06
N SER A 134 16.16 8.17 -17.98
CA SER A 134 16.21 8.92 -19.23
C SER A 134 15.40 8.15 -20.28
N LEU A 135 14.39 8.81 -20.83
CA LEU A 135 13.45 8.23 -21.78
C LEU A 135 13.41 9.06 -23.05
N ALA A 136 13.23 8.40 -24.19
CA ALA A 136 12.93 9.11 -25.43
C ALA A 136 11.68 9.99 -25.26
N ALA A 137 11.59 11.08 -26.00
CA ALA A 137 10.37 11.87 -25.99
C ALA A 137 9.16 11.01 -26.40
N GLY A 138 8.03 11.17 -25.71
CA GLY A 138 6.88 10.31 -25.93
C GLY A 138 5.86 10.40 -24.80
N THR A 139 4.80 9.59 -24.91
CA THR A 139 3.75 9.51 -23.88
C THR A 139 3.95 8.27 -23.02
N TYR A 140 3.90 8.44 -21.70
CA TYR A 140 4.15 7.40 -20.72
C TYR A 140 3.01 7.32 -19.70
N ASN A 141 2.52 6.12 -19.44
CA ASN A 141 1.57 5.86 -18.36
C ASN A 141 2.34 5.56 -17.08
N ILE A 142 2.11 6.35 -16.05
CA ILE A 142 2.73 6.23 -14.74
C ILE A 142 1.69 5.68 -13.78
N ARG A 143 2.02 4.58 -13.12
CA ARG A 143 1.24 4.05 -12.01
C ARG A 143 2.13 3.92 -10.79
N VAL A 144 1.68 4.44 -9.66
CA VAL A 144 2.35 4.28 -8.37
C VAL A 144 1.37 3.61 -7.40
N THR A 145 1.78 2.49 -6.81
CA THR A 145 0.92 1.65 -5.94
C THR A 145 1.65 1.28 -4.66
N ALA A 146 0.92 1.13 -3.56
CA ALA A 146 1.45 0.71 -2.27
C ALA A 146 0.38 -0.03 -1.47
N GLN A 147 0.77 -0.99 -0.65
CA GLN A 147 -0.16 -1.73 0.21
C GLN A 147 -0.91 -0.78 1.15
N GLY A 148 -2.24 -0.86 1.17
CA GLY A 148 -3.10 -0.04 2.03
C GLY A 148 -3.34 1.38 1.49
N TYR A 149 -2.93 1.69 0.26
CA TYR A 149 -3.15 2.98 -0.38
C TYR A 149 -3.91 2.82 -1.70
N SER A 150 -4.59 3.89 -2.12
CA SER A 150 -5.19 3.96 -3.45
C SER A 150 -4.11 4.19 -4.53
N ASP A 151 -4.20 3.47 -5.63
CA ASP A 151 -3.29 3.62 -6.77
C ASP A 151 -3.34 5.05 -7.34
N PHE A 152 -2.18 5.64 -7.59
CA PHE A 152 -2.05 6.86 -8.35
C PHE A 152 -1.72 6.52 -9.80
N THR A 153 -2.53 6.99 -10.75
CA THR A 153 -2.28 6.79 -12.19
C THR A 153 -2.35 8.12 -12.94
N THR A 154 -1.37 8.36 -13.82
CA THR A 154 -1.35 9.54 -14.68
C THR A 154 -0.65 9.25 -16.00
N THR A 155 -0.92 10.07 -17.02
CA THR A 155 -0.26 9.99 -18.32
C THR A 155 0.60 11.24 -18.53
N VAL A 156 1.85 11.04 -18.93
CA VAL A 156 2.85 12.09 -19.08
C VAL A 156 3.29 12.18 -20.53
N ASN A 157 3.20 13.36 -21.14
CA ASN A 157 3.81 13.64 -22.43
C ASN A 157 5.20 14.27 -22.21
N LEU A 158 6.22 13.44 -22.33
CA LEU A 158 7.61 13.79 -22.06
C LEU A 158 8.24 14.46 -23.29
N ASN A 159 8.33 15.78 -23.27
CA ASN A 159 8.96 16.61 -24.30
C ASN A 159 10.10 17.51 -23.73
N SER A 160 10.38 17.35 -22.45
CA SER A 160 11.34 18.06 -21.62
C SER A 160 11.55 17.25 -20.35
N ASN A 161 12.55 17.58 -19.53
CA ASN A 161 12.72 16.93 -18.23
C ASN A 161 11.50 17.23 -17.35
N GLN A 162 10.88 16.20 -16.77
CA GLN A 162 9.66 16.34 -15.99
C GLN A 162 9.75 15.57 -14.68
N THR A 163 9.05 16.09 -13.67
CA THR A 163 8.89 15.45 -12.37
C THR A 163 7.40 15.22 -12.09
N VAL A 164 7.04 13.98 -11.79
CA VAL A 164 5.71 13.58 -11.32
C VAL A 164 5.79 13.32 -9.83
N THR A 165 4.89 13.92 -9.06
CA THR A 165 4.76 13.64 -7.63
C THR A 165 3.45 12.91 -7.38
N ALA A 166 3.53 11.65 -6.99
CA ALA A 166 2.41 10.81 -6.61
C ALA A 166 2.14 10.95 -5.10
N ASN A 167 0.96 11.49 -4.76
CA ASN A 167 0.50 11.63 -3.37
C ASN A 167 -0.56 10.57 -3.07
N LEU A 168 -0.11 9.37 -2.69
CA LEU A 168 -0.99 8.25 -2.38
C LEU A 168 -1.79 8.52 -1.10
N GLN A 169 -3.07 8.17 -1.12
CA GLN A 169 -4.00 8.30 0.00
C GLN A 169 -4.25 6.92 0.62
N GLN A 170 -4.19 6.82 1.96
CA GLN A 170 -4.48 5.58 2.66
C GLN A 170 -5.95 5.19 2.45
N VAL A 171 -6.17 3.91 2.15
CA VAL A 171 -7.50 3.32 2.18
C VAL A 171 -7.82 3.01 3.64
N THR A 172 -8.98 3.47 4.11
CA THR A 172 -9.41 3.24 5.49
C THR A 172 -10.81 2.63 5.51
N PHE A 173 -11.10 1.86 6.56
CA PHE A 173 -12.37 1.21 6.80
C PHE A 173 -12.76 1.32 8.26
N ASN A 174 -14.06 1.25 8.54
CA ASN A 174 -14.57 1.28 9.91
C ASN A 174 -14.50 -0.11 10.55
N LEU A 175 -13.83 -0.20 11.70
CA LEU A 175 -13.88 -1.34 12.59
C LEU A 175 -14.77 -1.00 13.78
N ARG A 176 -15.79 -1.84 14.03
CA ARG A 176 -16.59 -1.80 15.25
C ARG A 176 -16.36 -3.07 16.07
N VAL A 177 -16.12 -2.92 17.36
CA VAL A 177 -16.02 -4.04 18.31
C VAL A 177 -17.05 -3.86 19.40
N ASN A 178 -17.94 -4.84 19.56
CA ASN A 178 -18.94 -4.89 20.62
C ASN A 178 -18.64 -6.05 21.57
N THR A 179 -19.05 -5.93 22.83
CA THR A 179 -18.94 -7.00 23.82
C THR A 179 -20.14 -7.04 24.76
N ASN A 180 -20.45 -8.24 25.27
CA ASN A 180 -21.51 -8.45 26.26
C ASN A 180 -21.13 -7.95 27.67
N VAL A 181 -19.86 -7.62 27.91
CA VAL A 181 -19.36 -7.17 29.22
C VAL A 181 -18.98 -5.69 29.15
N ARG A 182 -19.75 -4.82 29.82
CA ARG A 182 -19.58 -3.36 29.76
C ARG A 182 -18.22 -2.86 30.24
N THR A 183 -17.59 -3.58 31.17
CA THR A 183 -16.28 -3.24 31.74
C THR A 183 -15.10 -3.83 30.96
N ALA A 184 -15.37 -4.57 29.88
CA ALA A 184 -14.32 -5.20 29.10
C ALA A 184 -13.49 -4.17 28.33
N THR A 185 -12.18 -4.33 28.35
CA THR A 185 -11.22 -3.53 27.58
C THR A 185 -11.00 -4.16 26.22
N ILE A 186 -11.03 -3.32 25.18
CA ILE A 186 -10.83 -3.72 23.79
C ILE A 186 -9.43 -3.28 23.37
N TYR A 187 -8.66 -4.22 22.85
CA TYR A 187 -7.33 -4.02 22.31
C TYR A 187 -7.32 -4.32 20.82
N VAL A 188 -6.59 -3.52 20.05
CA VAL A 188 -6.30 -3.79 18.63
C VAL A 188 -4.78 -3.73 18.47
N ASP A 189 -4.17 -4.83 18.03
CA ASP A 189 -2.70 -5.03 17.97
C ASP A 189 -1.97 -4.74 19.29
N GLY A 190 -2.67 -4.93 20.41
CA GLY A 190 -2.16 -4.70 21.76
C GLY A 190 -2.44 -3.29 22.30
N ASP A 191 -2.82 -2.33 21.46
CA ASP A 191 -3.19 -0.98 21.88
C ASP A 191 -4.63 -0.95 22.42
N GLN A 192 -4.82 -0.34 23.60
CA GLN A 192 -6.14 -0.19 24.19
C GLN A 192 -6.96 0.87 23.42
N MET A 193 -8.02 0.42 22.74
CA MET A 193 -8.86 1.28 21.90
C MET A 193 -10.12 1.78 22.62
N GLY A 194 -10.59 1.09 23.66
CA GLY A 194 -11.77 1.49 24.41
C GLY A 194 -12.23 0.47 25.45
N THR A 195 -13.32 0.80 26.13
CA THR A 195 -13.96 -0.05 27.15
C THR A 195 -15.44 -0.21 26.83
N GLY A 196 -15.95 -1.44 26.86
CA GLY A 196 -17.33 -1.83 26.56
C GLY A 196 -17.69 -1.82 25.07
N SER A 197 -17.20 -0.86 24.30
CA SER A 197 -17.32 -0.84 22.84
C SER A 197 -16.24 0.02 22.19
N TYR A 198 -15.94 -0.26 20.92
CA TYR A 198 -15.05 0.54 20.09
C TYR A 198 -15.66 0.73 18.69
N ALA A 199 -15.51 1.91 18.11
CA ALA A 199 -15.80 2.19 16.72
C ALA A 199 -14.80 3.24 16.20
N GLY A 200 -14.06 2.93 15.14
CA GLY A 200 -13.10 3.85 14.56
C GLY A 200 -12.75 3.50 13.11
N SER A 201 -12.20 4.48 12.40
CA SER A 201 -11.64 4.29 11.06
C SER A 201 -10.18 3.90 11.18
N MET A 202 -9.78 2.84 10.50
CA MET A 202 -8.42 2.30 10.52
C MET A 202 -7.96 2.03 9.08
N PRO A 203 -6.63 2.12 8.80
CA PRO A 203 -6.09 1.72 7.52
C PRO A 203 -6.51 0.30 7.12
N GLN A 204 -6.56 0.04 5.82
CA GLN A 204 -6.70 -1.33 5.33
C GLN A 204 -5.52 -2.17 5.84
N GLY A 205 -5.81 -3.32 6.45
CA GLY A 205 -4.77 -4.13 7.07
C GLY A 205 -5.33 -5.34 7.79
N THR A 206 -4.44 -6.12 8.41
CA THR A 206 -4.80 -7.24 9.28
C THR A 206 -4.50 -6.86 10.72
N TYR A 207 -5.49 -7.04 11.60
CA TYR A 207 -5.46 -6.59 12.99
C TYR A 207 -5.78 -7.75 13.93
N ASN A 208 -5.07 -7.86 15.05
CA ASN A 208 -5.44 -8.72 16.16
C ASN A 208 -6.35 -7.96 17.12
N VAL A 209 -7.60 -8.40 17.24
CA VAL A 209 -8.56 -7.85 18.20
C VAL A 209 -8.61 -8.75 19.42
N ARG A 210 -8.29 -8.20 20.59
CA ARG A 210 -8.45 -8.87 21.88
C ARG A 210 -9.43 -8.10 22.75
N VAL A 211 -10.36 -8.79 23.39
CA VAL A 211 -11.31 -8.23 24.35
C VAL A 211 -11.13 -8.97 25.66
N ALA A 212 -10.80 -8.24 26.71
CA ALA A 212 -10.47 -8.79 28.02
C ALA A 212 -11.31 -8.11 29.11
N ALA A 213 -11.74 -8.85 30.12
CA ALA A 213 -12.42 -8.30 31.29
C ALA A 213 -12.03 -9.07 32.54
N GLU A 214 -11.96 -8.38 33.67
CA GLU A 214 -11.68 -9.04 34.94
C GLU A 214 -12.71 -10.14 35.22
N GLY A 215 -12.22 -11.36 35.46
CA GLY A 215 -13.04 -12.52 35.76
C GLY A 215 -13.66 -13.23 34.55
N TYR A 216 -13.29 -12.84 33.33
CA TYR A 216 -13.71 -13.48 32.10
C TYR A 216 -12.50 -14.08 31.36
N GLU A 217 -12.79 -15.09 30.54
CA GLU A 217 -11.84 -15.56 29.53
C GLU A 217 -11.68 -14.51 28.44
N ASP A 218 -10.44 -14.27 28.03
CA ASP A 218 -10.15 -13.35 26.92
C ASP A 218 -10.71 -13.88 25.60
N PHE A 219 -11.29 -12.98 24.82
CA PHE A 219 -11.62 -13.24 23.43
C PHE A 219 -10.53 -12.65 22.54
N SER A 220 -10.00 -13.43 21.60
CA SER A 220 -9.01 -12.95 20.62
C SER A 220 -9.36 -13.45 19.21
N THR A 221 -9.29 -12.57 18.22
CA THR A 221 -9.51 -12.90 16.82
C THR A 221 -8.64 -12.04 15.90
N THR A 222 -8.32 -12.54 14.72
CA THR A 222 -7.67 -11.74 13.67
C THR A 222 -8.73 -11.24 12.68
N VAL A 223 -8.67 -9.96 12.32
CA VAL A 223 -9.57 -9.29 11.36
C VAL A 223 -8.76 -8.79 10.18
N ASN A 224 -9.10 -9.25 8.97
CA ASN A 224 -8.60 -8.63 7.74
C ASN A 224 -9.56 -7.51 7.32
N LEU A 225 -9.17 -6.27 7.59
CA LEU A 225 -9.97 -5.08 7.37
C LEU A 225 -9.83 -4.59 5.92
N ASN A 226 -10.57 -5.23 5.02
CA ASN A 226 -10.69 -4.87 3.58
C ASN A 226 -12.06 -4.27 3.22
N SER A 227 -12.93 -4.12 4.23
CA SER A 227 -14.24 -3.50 4.18
C SER A 227 -14.58 -3.02 5.59
N ASN A 228 -15.69 -2.31 5.76
CA ASN A 228 -16.23 -2.08 7.10
C ASN A 228 -16.53 -3.43 7.77
N GLN A 229 -16.16 -3.58 9.03
CA GLN A 229 -16.26 -4.84 9.78
C GLN A 229 -16.83 -4.61 11.18
N VAL A 230 -17.56 -5.62 11.67
CA VAL A 230 -18.10 -5.64 13.03
C VAL A 230 -17.67 -6.95 13.71
N VAL A 231 -16.96 -6.83 14.82
CA VAL A 231 -16.60 -7.94 15.70
C VAL A 231 -17.50 -7.92 16.93
N THR A 232 -18.08 -9.06 17.28
CA THR A 232 -18.84 -9.22 18.53
C THR A 232 -18.15 -10.25 19.40
N ALA A 233 -17.58 -9.79 20.51
CA ALA A 233 -16.93 -10.63 21.51
C ALA A 233 -17.92 -11.00 22.61
N ASN A 234 -18.27 -12.28 22.70
CA ASN A 234 -19.10 -12.80 23.78
C ASN A 234 -18.22 -13.46 24.84
N LEU A 235 -17.81 -12.68 25.84
CA LEU A 235 -16.96 -13.16 26.92
C LEU A 235 -17.71 -14.11 27.84
N ARG A 236 -17.01 -15.13 28.33
CA ARG A 236 -17.50 -16.14 29.28
C ARG A 236 -16.76 -15.99 30.60
N GLN A 237 -17.45 -16.15 31.72
CA GLN A 237 -16.81 -16.10 33.04
C GLN A 237 -15.78 -17.23 33.16
N ALA A 238 -14.59 -16.88 33.63
CA ALA A 238 -13.54 -17.86 33.88
C ALA A 238 -13.87 -18.70 35.12
N MET A 239 -13.54 -19.98 35.08
CA MET A 239 -13.78 -20.91 36.19
C MET A 239 -12.85 -20.61 37.38
N SER A 240 -13.24 -21.10 38.56
CA SER A 240 -12.41 -21.14 39.76
C SER A 240 -11.91 -22.56 40.00
N GLY A 241 -10.63 -22.70 40.32
CA GLY A 241 -10.07 -23.98 40.75
C GLY A 241 -10.37 -24.21 42.23
N VAL A 242 -10.79 -25.42 42.60
CA VAL A 242 -11.03 -25.77 44.00
C VAL A 242 -10.39 -27.12 44.32
N SER A 243 -9.47 -27.12 45.27
CA SER A 243 -8.87 -28.31 45.85
C SER A 243 -9.60 -28.65 47.15
N LEU A 244 -10.37 -29.74 47.14
CA LEU A 244 -10.99 -30.27 48.34
C LEU A 244 -10.06 -31.31 48.95
N LEU A 245 -9.37 -30.97 50.04
CA LEU A 245 -8.30 -31.78 50.62
C LEU A 245 -8.67 -32.29 52.00
N PHE A 246 -8.49 -33.60 52.19
CA PHE A 246 -8.70 -34.27 53.46
C PHE A 246 -7.35 -34.72 54.04
N PRO A 247 -7.03 -34.39 55.29
CA PRO A 247 -5.97 -35.05 56.04
C PRO A 247 -6.10 -36.57 55.95
N SER A 248 -5.02 -37.28 55.61
CA SER A 248 -5.08 -38.75 55.50
C SER A 248 -5.47 -39.42 56.82
N SER A 249 -5.25 -38.76 57.95
CA SER A 249 -5.67 -39.21 59.29
C SER A 249 -7.18 -39.22 59.52
N MET A 250 -7.98 -38.56 58.67
CA MET A 250 -9.44 -38.59 58.76
C MET A 250 -10.04 -39.87 58.19
N PHE A 251 -9.28 -40.62 57.39
CA PHE A 251 -9.75 -41.85 56.79
C PHE A 251 -9.50 -43.05 57.70
N ALA A 252 -10.46 -43.97 57.72
CA ALA A 252 -10.33 -45.19 58.51
C ALA A 252 -9.12 -46.02 58.01
N PRO A 253 -8.28 -46.55 58.92
CA PRO A 253 -7.18 -47.43 58.54
C PRO A 253 -7.67 -48.66 57.77
N GLY A 254 -6.91 -49.09 56.76
CA GLY A 254 -7.20 -50.31 55.98
C GLY A 254 -8.21 -50.16 54.85
N LEU A 255 -8.72 -48.96 54.58
CA LEU A 255 -9.53 -48.70 53.38
C LEU A 255 -8.67 -48.71 52.12
N ASN A 256 -9.07 -49.52 51.13
CA ASN A 256 -8.39 -49.59 49.82
C ASN A 256 -8.62 -48.33 48.97
N ASP A 257 -9.82 -47.74 49.01
CA ASP A 257 -10.15 -46.50 48.32
C ASP A 257 -10.97 -45.56 49.21
N PRO A 258 -10.32 -44.76 50.07
CA PRO A 258 -11.02 -43.84 50.96
C PRO A 258 -11.74 -42.70 50.21
N LEU A 259 -11.17 -42.20 49.11
CA LEU A 259 -11.80 -41.13 48.32
C LEU A 259 -13.03 -41.63 47.55
N GLY A 260 -13.07 -42.91 47.19
CA GLY A 260 -14.25 -43.52 46.55
C GLY A 260 -15.51 -43.52 47.43
N GLN A 261 -15.36 -43.29 48.73
CA GLN A 261 -16.48 -43.16 49.67
C GLN A 261 -17.02 -41.73 49.78
N ILE A 262 -16.38 -40.76 49.13
CA ILE A 262 -16.77 -39.36 49.19
C ILE A 262 -17.53 -38.97 47.93
N GLU A 263 -18.73 -38.43 48.12
CA GLU A 263 -19.51 -37.79 47.07
C GLU A 263 -19.47 -36.27 47.24
N VAL A 264 -19.23 -35.54 46.16
CA VAL A 264 -19.20 -34.07 46.15
C VAL A 264 -20.34 -33.57 45.27
N TYR A 265 -21.08 -32.59 45.75
CA TYR A 265 -22.17 -31.94 45.04
C TYR A 265 -21.94 -30.42 45.04
N ILE A 266 -22.17 -29.79 43.89
CA ILE A 266 -22.14 -28.34 43.73
C ILE A 266 -23.53 -27.88 43.29
N ASP A 267 -24.16 -27.01 44.07
CA ASP A 267 -25.53 -26.51 43.84
C ASP A 267 -26.59 -27.63 43.66
N GLY A 268 -26.34 -28.80 44.25
CA GLY A 268 -27.20 -29.98 44.18
C GLY A 268 -26.82 -31.00 43.09
N ASP A 269 -25.94 -30.63 42.16
CA ASP A 269 -25.47 -31.53 41.11
C ASP A 269 -24.25 -32.34 41.59
N ARG A 270 -24.30 -33.66 41.43
CA ARG A 270 -23.18 -34.55 41.78
C ARG A 270 -22.01 -34.34 40.82
N ILE A 271 -20.82 -34.12 41.38
CA ILE A 271 -19.58 -34.12 40.61
C ILE A 271 -19.13 -35.56 40.40
N ASN A 272 -19.25 -36.03 39.16
CA ASN A 272 -18.88 -37.39 38.77
C ASN A 272 -17.40 -37.46 38.42
N ASN A 273 -16.71 -38.47 38.95
CA ASN A 273 -15.29 -38.75 38.70
C ASN A 273 -14.37 -37.51 38.78
N PRO A 274 -14.38 -36.77 39.89
CA PRO A 274 -13.45 -35.65 40.07
C PRO A 274 -12.00 -36.09 39.99
N ASN A 275 -11.13 -35.21 39.49
CA ASN A 275 -9.69 -35.45 39.43
C ASN A 275 -9.14 -35.66 40.85
N ARG A 276 -8.45 -36.76 41.11
CA ARG A 276 -7.93 -37.10 42.44
C ARG A 276 -6.50 -36.58 42.60
N ILE A 277 -6.20 -36.01 43.76
CA ILE A 277 -4.89 -35.43 44.06
C ILE A 277 -4.37 -35.89 45.42
N GLN A 278 -3.06 -35.96 45.57
CA GLN A 278 -2.37 -36.19 46.84
C GLN A 278 -1.21 -35.20 46.97
N THR A 279 -1.08 -34.55 48.12
CA THR A 279 -0.10 -33.47 48.32
C THR A 279 0.30 -33.32 49.79
N GLY A 280 1.46 -32.70 50.02
CA GLY A 280 1.92 -32.22 51.32
C GLY A 280 2.57 -33.25 52.26
N SER A 281 3.14 -32.71 53.35
CA SER A 281 3.66 -33.43 54.52
C SER A 281 3.17 -32.68 55.77
N PRO A 282 2.23 -33.22 56.57
CA PRO A 282 1.63 -34.56 56.50
C PRO A 282 0.72 -34.77 55.27
N PRO A 283 0.53 -36.03 54.83
CA PRO A 283 -0.13 -36.34 53.56
C PRO A 283 -1.62 -35.98 53.56
N ARG A 284 -2.06 -35.26 52.54
CA ARG A 284 -3.47 -34.96 52.24
C ARG A 284 -3.87 -35.60 50.92
N GLN A 285 -5.10 -36.08 50.84
CA GLN A 285 -5.69 -36.67 49.63
C GLN A 285 -7.03 -35.98 49.35
N GLY A 286 -7.42 -35.87 48.09
CA GLY A 286 -8.62 -35.11 47.77
C GLY A 286 -8.93 -34.99 46.30
N PHE A 287 -9.67 -33.94 45.96
CA PHE A 287 -10.21 -33.68 44.63
C PHE A 287 -9.85 -32.30 44.11
N GLU A 288 -9.56 -32.20 42.82
CA GLU A 288 -9.46 -30.93 42.10
C GLU A 288 -10.72 -30.74 41.24
N LEU A 289 -11.35 -29.59 41.41
CA LEU A 289 -12.64 -29.23 40.84
C LEU A 289 -12.53 -27.90 40.08
N GLN A 290 -13.32 -27.75 39.01
CA GLN A 290 -13.54 -26.48 38.35
C GLN A 290 -14.96 -26.00 38.64
N ILE A 291 -15.09 -24.90 39.36
CA ILE A 291 -16.37 -24.39 39.85
C ILE A 291 -16.67 -23.04 39.21
N ARG A 292 -17.92 -22.85 38.76
CA ARG A 292 -18.36 -21.55 38.25
C ARG A 292 -18.30 -20.51 39.37
N PRO A 293 -17.80 -19.29 39.11
CA PRO A 293 -17.78 -18.22 40.10
C PRO A 293 -19.16 -17.90 40.67
N GLY A 294 -19.17 -17.25 41.83
CA GLY A 294 -20.35 -16.85 42.58
C GLY A 294 -20.53 -17.62 43.89
N ARG A 295 -21.66 -17.36 44.56
CA ARG A 295 -22.08 -18.13 45.74
C ARG A 295 -22.52 -19.53 45.28
N ARG A 296 -21.88 -20.56 45.80
CA ARG A 296 -22.10 -21.97 45.46
C ARG A 296 -22.30 -22.77 46.72
N ARG A 297 -23.29 -23.65 46.72
CA ARG A 297 -23.50 -24.62 47.78
C ARG A 297 -22.62 -25.84 47.54
N VAL A 298 -21.70 -26.09 48.44
CA VAL A 298 -20.84 -27.28 48.41
C VAL A 298 -21.39 -28.26 49.43
N ARG A 299 -21.78 -29.46 48.96
CA ARG A 299 -22.17 -30.58 49.81
C ARG A 299 -21.20 -31.74 49.61
N ILE A 300 -20.72 -32.27 50.73
CA ILE A 300 -19.83 -33.43 50.80
C ILE A 300 -20.56 -34.51 51.59
N VAL A 301 -20.67 -35.71 51.02
CA VAL A 301 -21.30 -36.87 51.65
C VAL A 301 -20.27 -37.97 51.80
N SER A 302 -20.19 -38.58 52.98
CA SER A 302 -19.35 -39.76 53.22
C SER A 302 -19.99 -40.66 54.26
N GLY A 303 -20.37 -41.87 53.85
CA GLY A 303 -21.11 -42.80 54.71
C GLY A 303 -22.37 -42.16 55.31
N ALA A 304 -22.42 -42.08 56.64
CA ALA A 304 -23.53 -41.46 57.39
C ALA A 304 -23.39 -39.94 57.59
N PHE A 305 -22.30 -39.33 57.12
CA PHE A 305 -22.01 -37.90 57.35
C PHE A 305 -22.29 -37.05 56.12
N VAL A 306 -22.83 -35.86 56.37
CA VAL A 306 -23.06 -34.82 55.37
C VAL A 306 -22.53 -33.50 55.89
N PHE A 307 -21.75 -32.80 55.07
CA PHE A 307 -21.33 -31.43 55.28
C PHE A 307 -21.85 -30.59 54.14
N GLU A 308 -22.59 -29.53 54.45
CA GLU A 308 -23.16 -28.63 53.45
C GLU A 308 -22.97 -27.19 53.89
N THR A 309 -22.38 -26.38 53.03
CA THR A 309 -22.21 -24.94 53.29
C THR A 309 -22.10 -24.16 51.99
N ASP A 310 -22.36 -22.86 52.05
CA ASP A 310 -22.22 -21.96 50.91
C ASP A 310 -20.85 -21.28 50.94
N PHE A 311 -20.13 -21.31 49.81
CA PHE A 311 -18.89 -20.58 49.60
C PHE A 311 -19.05 -19.56 48.48
N VAL A 312 -18.24 -18.50 48.49
CA VAL A 312 -18.16 -17.54 47.38
C VAL A 312 -16.85 -17.75 46.64
N PHE A 313 -16.94 -18.19 45.39
CA PHE A 313 -15.80 -18.40 44.51
C PHE A 313 -15.65 -17.23 43.54
N HIS A 314 -14.44 -16.69 43.43
CA HIS A 314 -14.10 -15.65 42.46
C HIS A 314 -13.45 -16.29 41.22
N PRO A 315 -13.69 -15.74 40.01
CA PRO A 315 -13.08 -16.25 38.78
C PRO A 315 -11.56 -16.19 38.82
N LEU A 316 -10.89 -17.12 38.14
CA LEU A 316 -9.41 -17.22 38.06
C LEU A 316 -8.72 -17.35 39.43
N ARG A 317 -9.46 -17.67 40.50
CA ARG A 317 -8.90 -17.95 41.82
C ARG A 317 -8.90 -19.45 42.08
N THR A 318 -7.89 -19.88 42.83
CA THR A 318 -7.80 -21.24 43.35
C THR A 318 -8.07 -21.21 44.85
N TYR A 319 -8.91 -22.13 45.31
CA TYR A 319 -9.25 -22.28 46.72
C TYR A 319 -8.87 -23.67 47.21
N THR A 320 -8.51 -23.76 48.49
CA THR A 320 -8.43 -25.04 49.19
C THR A 320 -9.56 -25.09 50.20
N ILE A 321 -10.39 -26.13 50.11
CA ILE A 321 -11.36 -26.48 51.14
C ILE A 321 -10.72 -27.59 51.96
N ASP A 322 -10.49 -27.33 53.24
CA ASP A 322 -9.97 -28.30 54.21
C ASP A 322 -11.06 -28.64 55.23
N PRO A 323 -11.85 -29.71 55.00
CA PRO A 323 -12.81 -30.17 55.98
C PRO A 323 -12.09 -30.59 57.27
N SER A 324 -12.62 -30.14 58.40
CA SER A 324 -12.15 -30.54 59.73
C SER A 324 -13.35 -30.83 60.62
N PHE A 325 -13.18 -31.75 61.57
CA PHE A 325 -14.21 -32.12 62.53
C PHE A 325 -13.76 -31.75 63.93
N SER A 326 -14.69 -31.25 64.73
CA SER A 326 -14.49 -31.03 66.17
C SER A 326 -15.57 -31.75 66.97
N LEU A 327 -15.17 -32.32 68.10
CA LEU A 327 -16.07 -32.90 69.09
C LEU A 327 -16.16 -31.92 70.26
N ASN A 328 -17.38 -31.62 70.70
CA ASN A 328 -17.62 -30.77 71.86
C ASN A 328 -18.18 -31.63 73.00
N VAL A 329 -17.57 -31.54 74.17
CA VAL A 329 -18.10 -32.15 75.40
C VAL A 329 -19.00 -31.12 76.08
N ARG A 330 -20.21 -31.54 76.47
CA ARG A 330 -21.12 -30.74 77.29
C ARG A 330 -21.50 -31.56 78.51
N GLU A 331 -21.37 -30.97 79.68
CA GLU A 331 -21.90 -31.52 80.94
C GLU A 331 -23.44 -31.43 80.91
N GLN A 332 -24.13 -32.44 81.43
CA GLN A 332 -25.59 -32.52 81.51
C GLN A 332 -26.07 -32.33 82.94
#